data_AF-A0A1H5WNB9-F1
#
_entry.id   AF-A0A1H5WNB9-F1
#
_cell.length_a   1.000
_cell.length_b   1.000
_cell.length_c   1.000
_cell.angle_alpha   90.00
_cell.angle_beta   90.00
_cell.angle_gamma   90.00
#
_symmetry.space_group_name_H-M   'P 1'
#
loop_
_entity.id
_entity.type
_entity.pdbx_description
1 polymer ?
#
loop_
_entity_poly.entity_id
_entity_poly.type
_entity_poly.pdbx_seq_one_letter_code
_entity_poly.pdbx_strand_id
1 'polypeptide(L)'
;MDYVSLTKTNRLYWLGRYCERVLSTTQYMMYWYDSMIDGAAIDYKDYCEKMGIPADYESPEAFIQEYIFDKENAFSLRHAAEEMLANGMVLRETISSKTLAYIQMAVNALELGKTDSAPGVELQWVVDDVMAFRGSCDDFIEEEFVRNIIKTGISIERLSLYLRLGYNLENVAKEMKKMLNRLHKSGLQTNAMSLGRIYLYGNENQLNISDEDLLKAVENLVVL
;
A
#
# COMPACT_ATOMS: atom_id res chain seq x y z
N MET A 1 -4.30 -28.76 7.82
CA MET A 1 -4.31 -27.37 7.34
C MET A 1 -4.56 -26.53 8.58
N ASP A 2 -3.52 -25.93 9.14
CA ASP A 2 -3.67 -25.12 10.36
C ASP A 2 -4.54 -23.90 10.02
N TYR A 3 -5.67 -23.79 10.71
CA TYR A 3 -6.59 -22.69 10.53
C TYR A 3 -5.96 -21.45 11.16
N VAL A 4 -5.53 -20.50 10.32
CA VAL A 4 -5.16 -19.18 10.81
C VAL A 4 -6.43 -18.46 11.27
N SER A 5 -6.41 -17.90 12.49
CA SER A 5 -7.56 -17.19 13.03
C SER A 5 -7.92 -16.00 12.14
N LEU A 6 -9.21 -15.65 12.09
CA LEU A 6 -9.69 -14.50 11.32
C LEU A 6 -8.91 -13.22 11.67
N THR A 7 -8.62 -13.01 12.96
CA THR A 7 -7.80 -11.89 13.43
C THR A 7 -6.42 -11.89 12.80
N LYS A 8 -5.73 -13.03 12.75
CA LYS A 8 -4.38 -13.13 12.17
C LYS A 8 -4.42 -12.95 10.64
N THR A 9 -5.42 -13.49 9.96
CA THR A 9 -5.66 -13.26 8.52
C THR A 9 -5.86 -11.78 8.23
N ASN A 10 -6.68 -11.10 9.03
CA ASN A 10 -6.94 -9.66 8.88
C ASN A 10 -5.64 -8.85 9.05
N ARG A 11 -4.83 -9.16 10.06
CA ARG A 11 -3.53 -8.52 10.29
C ARG A 11 -2.55 -8.73 9.13
N LEU A 12 -2.47 -9.94 8.56
CA LEU A 12 -1.60 -10.25 7.42
C LEU A 12 -2.04 -9.49 6.16
N TYR A 13 -3.36 -9.41 5.94
CA TYR A 13 -3.94 -8.70 4.81
C TYR A 13 -3.62 -7.19 4.88
N TRP A 14 -3.89 -6.56 6.03
CA TRP A 14 -3.60 -5.14 6.22
C TRP A 14 -2.11 -4.83 6.27
N LEU A 15 -1.27 -5.73 6.80
CA LEU A 15 0.18 -5.60 6.69
C LEU A 15 0.61 -5.43 5.23
N GLY A 16 0.04 -6.24 4.32
CA GLY A 16 0.29 -6.11 2.88
C GLY A 16 -0.21 -4.80 2.30
N ARG A 17 -1.43 -4.37 2.67
CA ARG A 17 -1.97 -3.09 2.18
C ARG A 17 -1.14 -1.90 2.63
N TYR A 18 -0.82 -1.80 3.92
CA TYR A 18 0.01 -0.72 4.44
C TYR A 18 1.43 -0.76 3.83
N CYS A 19 2.00 -1.94 3.61
CA CYS A 19 3.28 -2.07 2.90
C CYS A 19 3.29 -1.45 1.49
N GLU A 20 2.22 -1.63 0.72
CA GLU A 20 2.13 -0.98 -0.60
C GLU A 20 1.79 0.50 -0.49
N ARG A 21 0.89 0.88 0.43
CA ARG A 21 0.59 2.30 0.67
C ARG A 21 1.85 3.07 1.01
N VAL A 22 2.66 2.55 1.93
CA VAL A 22 3.93 3.18 2.31
C VAL A 22 4.85 3.29 1.11
N LEU A 23 5.09 2.19 0.39
CA LEU A 23 5.99 2.20 -0.77
C LEU A 23 5.55 3.20 -1.85
N SER A 24 4.33 3.05 -2.37
CA SER A 24 3.87 3.83 -3.51
C SER A 24 3.68 5.30 -3.17
N THR A 25 3.20 5.60 -1.95
CA THR A 25 3.08 6.98 -1.50
C THR A 25 4.45 7.62 -1.34
N THR A 26 5.42 6.94 -0.73
CA THR A 26 6.80 7.47 -0.64
C THR A 26 7.37 7.78 -2.01
N GLN A 27 7.26 6.86 -2.97
CA GLN A 27 7.77 7.07 -4.34
C GLN A 27 7.06 8.23 -5.04
N TYR A 28 5.74 8.34 -4.88
CA TYR A 28 4.94 9.42 -5.45
C TYR A 28 5.32 10.77 -4.85
N MET A 29 5.52 10.82 -3.53
CA MET A 29 5.92 12.04 -2.82
C MET A 29 7.35 12.46 -3.14
N MET A 30 8.29 11.53 -3.32
CA MET A 30 9.65 11.84 -3.78
C MET A 30 9.63 12.51 -5.16
N TYR A 31 8.80 12.01 -6.09
CA TYR A 31 8.64 12.62 -7.41
C TYR A 31 8.04 14.04 -7.33
N TRP A 32 7.06 14.26 -6.45
CA TRP A 32 6.50 15.58 -6.21
C TRP A 32 7.47 16.55 -5.55
N TYR A 33 8.25 16.07 -4.58
CA TYR A 33 9.27 16.87 -3.93
C TYR A 33 10.31 17.38 -4.93
N ASP A 34 10.80 16.50 -5.80
CA ASP A 34 11.72 16.83 -6.89
C ASP A 34 11.10 17.86 -7.85
N SER A 35 9.84 17.64 -8.26
CA SER A 35 9.12 18.57 -9.15
C SER A 35 8.92 19.95 -8.53
N MET A 36 8.69 20.03 -7.21
CA MET A 36 8.56 21.30 -6.49
C MET A 36 9.90 22.04 -6.38
N ILE A 37 11.01 21.32 -6.21
CA ILE A 37 12.36 21.91 -6.26
C ILE A 37 12.60 22.56 -7.63
N ASP A 38 12.11 21.94 -8.70
CA ASP A 38 12.15 22.49 -10.07
C ASP A 38 11.12 23.61 -10.33
N GLY A 39 10.34 24.00 -9.32
CA GLY A 39 9.37 25.11 -9.38
C GLY A 39 8.03 24.74 -10.00
N ALA A 40 7.72 23.45 -10.17
CA ALA A 40 6.41 23.01 -10.64
C ALA A 40 5.35 23.22 -9.54
N ALA A 41 4.19 23.72 -9.94
CA ALA A 41 3.03 23.74 -9.06
C ALA A 41 2.47 22.32 -8.92
N ILE A 42 2.26 21.86 -7.68
CA ILE A 42 1.57 20.60 -7.39
C ILE A 42 0.14 20.87 -6.95
N ASP A 43 -0.78 20.03 -7.40
CA ASP A 43 -2.18 20.07 -6.97
C ASP A 43 -2.43 19.00 -5.89
N TYR A 44 -2.03 19.31 -4.66
CA TYR A 44 -2.27 18.41 -3.54
C TYR A 44 -3.77 18.22 -3.25
N LYS A 45 -4.64 19.15 -3.65
CA LYS A 45 -6.07 19.07 -3.40
C LYS A 45 -6.73 18.01 -4.25
N ASP A 46 -6.36 17.92 -5.54
CA ASP A 46 -6.79 16.82 -6.42
C ASP A 46 -6.32 15.46 -5.88
N TYR A 47 -5.08 15.37 -5.38
CA TYR A 47 -4.60 14.16 -4.71
C TYR A 47 -5.42 13.83 -3.46
N CYS A 48 -5.70 14.82 -2.60
CA CYS A 48 -6.51 14.62 -1.41
C CYS A 48 -7.92 14.11 -1.76
N GLU A 49 -8.56 14.70 -2.77
CA GLU A 49 -9.88 14.29 -3.26
C GLU A 49 -9.87 12.82 -3.73
N LYS A 50 -8.91 12.45 -4.59
CA LYS A 50 -8.76 11.08 -5.12
C LYS A 50 -8.48 10.04 -4.03
N MET A 51 -7.73 10.43 -3.01
CA MET A 51 -7.43 9.58 -1.86
C MET A 51 -8.55 9.57 -0.82
N GLY A 52 -9.54 10.47 -0.93
CA GLY A 52 -10.63 10.62 0.04
C GLY A 52 -10.16 11.15 1.39
N ILE A 53 -9.13 12.00 1.41
CA ILE A 53 -8.55 12.59 2.61
C ILE A 53 -8.89 14.09 2.70
N PRO A 54 -8.96 14.68 3.90
CA PRO A 54 -9.11 16.12 4.06
C PRO A 54 -8.00 16.90 3.33
N ALA A 55 -8.35 18.06 2.79
CA ALA A 55 -7.44 18.94 2.04
C ALA A 55 -7.22 20.28 2.76
N ASP A 56 -7.05 20.23 4.08
CA ASP A 56 -6.98 21.37 5.01
C ASP A 56 -5.55 21.87 5.29
N TYR A 57 -4.59 21.47 4.47
CA TYR A 57 -3.19 21.92 4.53
C TYR A 57 -3.02 23.38 4.11
N GLU A 58 -2.09 24.09 4.75
CA GLU A 58 -1.81 25.51 4.50
C GLU A 58 -1.19 25.78 3.13
N SER A 59 -0.31 24.90 2.66
CA SER A 59 0.41 25.02 1.38
C SER A 59 0.83 23.64 0.85
N PRO A 60 1.27 23.55 -0.42
CA PRO A 60 1.90 22.34 -0.96
C PRO A 60 3.07 21.80 -0.11
N GLU A 61 3.92 22.69 0.42
CA GLU A 61 5.05 22.34 1.27
C GLU A 61 4.57 21.79 2.62
N ALA A 62 3.56 22.44 3.22
CA ALA A 62 2.93 21.96 4.45
C ALA A 62 2.28 20.59 4.23
N PHE A 63 1.60 20.39 3.09
CA PHE A 63 1.05 19.10 2.70
C PHE A 63 2.12 18.02 2.67
N ILE A 64 3.23 18.23 1.96
CA ILE A 64 4.32 17.24 1.90
C ILE A 64 4.84 16.93 3.30
N GLN A 65 5.12 17.95 4.11
CA GLN A 65 5.68 17.75 5.45
C GLN A 65 4.71 17.01 6.39
N GLU A 66 3.48 17.48 6.50
CA GLU A 66 2.48 16.91 7.40
C GLU A 66 1.99 15.55 6.92
N TYR A 67 1.68 15.39 5.63
CA TYR A 67 1.20 14.13 5.08
C TYR A 67 2.26 13.04 5.10
N ILE A 68 3.56 13.37 4.99
CA ILE A 68 4.64 12.37 5.07
C ILE A 68 4.95 12.01 6.52
N PHE A 69 5.07 12.99 7.42
CA PHE A 69 5.74 12.80 8.72
C PHE A 69 4.84 12.93 9.97
N ASP A 70 3.59 13.39 9.85
CA ASP A 70 2.74 13.54 11.02
C ASP A 70 2.05 12.23 11.42
N LYS A 71 2.47 11.63 12.53
CA LYS A 71 1.88 10.39 13.06
C LYS A 71 0.47 10.56 13.63
N GLU A 72 0.09 11.79 14.02
CA GLU A 72 -1.22 12.07 14.63
C GLU A 72 -2.30 12.24 13.55
N ASN A 73 -1.91 12.59 12.33
CA ASN A 73 -2.78 12.57 11.17
C ASN A 73 -3.03 11.12 10.72
N ALA A 74 -4.25 10.61 10.96
CA ALA A 74 -4.65 9.24 10.60
C ALA A 74 -4.58 8.91 9.09
N PHE A 75 -4.48 9.92 8.23
CA PHE A 75 -4.37 9.75 6.78
C PHE A 75 -2.93 9.79 6.28
N SER A 76 -1.97 10.16 7.12
CA SER A 76 -0.58 10.35 6.71
C SER A 76 0.11 9.04 6.35
N LEU A 77 1.17 9.17 5.56
CA LEU A 77 2.14 8.11 5.31
C LEU A 77 2.77 7.60 6.60
N ARG A 78 3.11 8.51 7.54
CA ARG A 78 3.66 8.16 8.85
C ARG A 78 2.72 7.25 9.64
N HIS A 79 1.42 7.56 9.64
CA HIS A 79 0.40 6.76 10.31
C HIS A 79 0.23 5.40 9.63
N ALA A 80 0.22 5.34 8.30
CA ALA A 80 0.21 4.07 7.57
C ALA A 80 1.43 3.18 7.90
N ALA A 81 2.61 3.78 8.09
CA ALA A 81 3.82 3.07 8.51
C ALA A 81 3.74 2.56 9.96
N GLU A 82 3.13 3.33 10.87
CA GLU A 82 2.85 2.87 12.24
C GLU A 82 1.87 1.69 12.23
N GLU A 83 0.81 1.74 11.43
CA GLU A 83 -0.13 0.64 11.29
C GLU A 83 0.52 -0.60 10.67
N MET A 84 1.43 -0.42 9.71
CA MET A 84 2.27 -1.50 9.17
C MET A 84 3.09 -2.16 10.29
N LEU A 85 3.76 -1.36 11.12
CA LEU A 85 4.57 -1.83 12.25
C LEU A 85 3.73 -2.53 13.31
N ALA A 86 2.59 -1.95 13.70
CA ALA A 86 1.67 -2.53 14.67
C ALA A 86 1.17 -3.91 14.23
N ASN A 87 0.77 -4.05 12.95
CA ASN A 87 0.42 -5.35 12.38
C ASN A 87 1.61 -6.32 12.41
N GLY A 88 2.80 -5.87 12.01
CA GLY A 88 4.02 -6.67 12.01
C GLY A 88 4.42 -7.16 13.40
N MET A 89 4.27 -6.34 14.44
CA MET A 89 4.56 -6.70 15.83
C MET A 89 3.64 -7.80 16.34
N VAL A 90 2.34 -7.73 16.05
CA VAL A 90 1.38 -8.79 16.38
C VAL A 90 1.71 -10.08 15.63
N LEU A 91 2.25 -9.95 14.41
CA LEU A 91 2.59 -11.07 13.54
C LEU A 91 4.03 -11.57 13.69
N ARG A 92 4.80 -11.09 14.68
CA ARG A 92 6.25 -11.37 14.79
C ARG A 92 6.60 -12.85 14.74
N GLU A 93 5.83 -13.69 15.44
CA GLU A 93 6.05 -15.15 15.44
C GLU A 93 5.71 -15.82 14.10
N THR A 94 5.01 -15.10 13.21
CA THR A 94 4.62 -15.58 11.88
C THR A 94 5.53 -15.07 10.79
N ILE A 95 5.92 -13.79 10.84
CA ILE A 95 6.78 -13.19 9.82
C ILE A 95 8.27 -13.23 10.19
N SER A 96 8.60 -13.63 11.42
CA SER A 96 9.93 -13.56 12.05
C SER A 96 10.38 -12.15 12.46
N SER A 97 11.25 -12.10 13.48
CA SER A 97 11.89 -10.86 13.91
C SER A 97 12.78 -10.23 12.84
N LYS A 98 13.37 -11.03 11.94
CA LYS A 98 14.23 -10.53 10.85
C LYS A 98 13.41 -9.72 9.84
N THR A 99 12.27 -10.26 9.42
CA THR A 99 11.37 -9.56 8.49
C THR A 99 10.74 -8.33 9.14
N LEU A 100 10.36 -8.42 10.42
CA LEU A 100 9.84 -7.28 11.18
C LEU A 100 10.85 -6.11 11.28
N ALA A 101 12.16 -6.41 11.39
CA ALA A 101 13.18 -5.38 11.54
C ALA A 101 13.18 -4.37 10.38
N TYR A 102 12.93 -4.81 9.16
CA TYR A 102 12.83 -3.92 8.00
C TYR A 102 11.65 -2.94 8.10
N ILE A 103 10.51 -3.37 8.66
CA ILE A 103 9.39 -2.46 8.91
C ILE A 103 9.79 -1.40 9.95
N GLN A 104 10.49 -1.80 11.00
CA GLN A 104 10.98 -0.88 12.02
C GLN A 104 11.99 0.12 11.45
N MET A 105 12.87 -0.32 10.55
CA MET A 105 13.84 0.57 9.89
C MET A 105 13.14 1.60 9.00
N ALA A 106 12.12 1.20 8.22
CA ALA A 106 11.32 2.13 7.43
C ALA A 106 10.63 3.19 8.30
N VAL A 107 10.07 2.80 9.44
CA VAL A 107 9.47 3.74 10.41
C VAL A 107 10.53 4.69 10.98
N ASN A 108 11.71 4.19 11.33
CA ASN A 108 12.80 5.02 11.84
C ASN A 108 13.32 6.01 10.78
N ALA A 109 13.38 5.61 9.52
CA ALA A 109 13.76 6.50 8.42
C ALA A 109 12.77 7.66 8.27
N LEU A 110 11.46 7.41 8.37
CA LEU A 110 10.46 8.48 8.40
C LEU A 110 10.66 9.42 9.60
N GLU A 111 10.99 8.89 10.78
CA GLU A 111 11.24 9.71 11.97
C GLU A 111 12.47 10.61 11.79
N LEU A 112 13.54 10.12 11.15
CA LEU A 112 14.72 10.92 10.83
C LEU A 112 14.38 12.03 9.83
N GLY A 113 13.65 11.68 8.76
CA GLY A 113 13.31 12.61 7.69
C GLY A 113 12.47 13.81 8.16
N LYS A 114 11.67 13.64 9.23
CA LYS A 114 10.88 14.72 9.82
C LYS A 114 11.71 15.93 10.27
N THR A 115 12.95 15.69 10.66
CA THR A 115 13.85 16.75 11.15
C THR A 115 14.72 17.37 10.07
N ASP A 116 14.73 16.80 8.87
CA ASP A 116 15.53 17.29 7.75
C ASP A 116 14.74 18.27 6.88
N SER A 117 15.42 19.33 6.46
CA SER A 117 14.97 20.25 5.42
C SER A 117 14.88 19.62 4.02
N ALA A 118 15.55 18.50 3.77
CA ALA A 118 15.57 17.81 2.49
C ALA A 118 15.60 16.27 2.66
N PRO A 119 14.45 15.65 2.98
CA PRO A 119 14.39 14.25 3.45
C PRO A 119 14.54 13.19 2.34
N GLY A 120 15.11 13.54 1.18
CA GLY A 120 15.16 12.66 0.01
C GLY A 120 15.93 11.36 0.27
N VAL A 121 16.98 11.42 1.09
CA VAL A 121 17.79 10.25 1.46
C VAL A 121 16.99 9.32 2.37
N GLU A 122 16.32 9.87 3.38
CA GLU A 122 15.50 9.12 4.32
C GLU A 122 14.30 8.47 3.63
N LEU A 123 13.66 9.18 2.69
CA LEU A 123 12.59 8.60 1.87
C LEU A 123 13.10 7.45 0.99
N GLN A 124 14.32 7.55 0.47
CA GLN A 124 14.93 6.41 -0.24
C GLN A 124 15.17 5.22 0.70
N TRP A 125 15.61 5.44 1.95
CA TRP A 125 15.73 4.35 2.93
C TRP A 125 14.39 3.69 3.22
N VAL A 126 13.29 4.46 3.31
CA VAL A 126 11.94 3.89 3.45
C VAL A 126 11.62 2.95 2.29
N VAL A 127 11.92 3.35 1.05
CA VAL A 127 11.72 2.51 -0.14
C VAL A 127 12.56 1.23 -0.05
N ASP A 128 13.85 1.36 0.28
CA ASP A 128 14.79 0.24 0.36
C ASP A 128 14.37 -0.76 1.44
N ASP A 129 13.99 -0.26 2.62
CA ASP A 129 13.55 -1.08 3.75
C ASP A 129 12.23 -1.80 3.44
N VAL A 130 11.27 -1.13 2.80
CA VAL A 130 10.02 -1.78 2.39
C VAL A 130 10.26 -2.84 1.30
N MET A 131 11.19 -2.62 0.39
CA MET A 131 11.59 -3.63 -0.60
C MET A 131 12.31 -4.81 0.05
N ALA A 132 13.20 -4.55 1.02
CA ALA A 132 13.87 -5.58 1.81
C ALA A 132 12.88 -6.39 2.64
N PHE A 133 11.86 -5.76 3.22
CA PHE A 133 10.75 -6.45 3.88
C PHE A 133 10.03 -7.42 2.92
N ARG A 134 9.74 -7.00 1.68
CA ARG A 134 9.10 -7.87 0.69
C ARG A 134 9.95 -9.07 0.30
N GLY A 135 11.25 -8.85 0.06
CA GLY A 135 12.19 -9.93 -0.21
C GLY A 135 12.30 -10.89 0.97
N SER A 136 12.39 -10.34 2.18
CA SER A 136 12.44 -11.11 3.43
C SER A 136 11.18 -11.95 3.65
N CYS A 137 9.99 -11.44 3.33
CA CYS A 137 8.75 -12.23 3.36
C CYS A 137 8.83 -13.44 2.43
N ASP A 138 9.47 -13.32 1.27
CA ASP A 138 9.57 -14.39 0.29
C ASP A 138 10.59 -15.46 0.67
N ASP A 139 11.68 -15.06 1.33
CA ASP A 139 12.75 -15.96 1.71
C ASP A 139 12.49 -16.68 3.05
N PHE A 140 11.84 -16.02 4.02
CA PHE A 140 11.79 -16.52 5.42
C PHE A 140 10.43 -17.00 5.91
N ILE A 141 9.33 -16.58 5.28
CA ILE A 141 8.00 -17.12 5.66
C ILE A 141 7.84 -18.44 4.93
N GLU A 142 7.73 -19.55 5.65
CA GLU A 142 7.65 -20.89 5.05
C GLU A 142 6.26 -21.17 4.44
N GLU A 143 5.20 -20.70 5.11
CA GLU A 143 3.83 -20.99 4.71
C GLU A 143 3.41 -20.17 3.49
N GLU A 144 3.17 -20.88 2.37
CA GLU A 144 2.80 -20.25 1.10
C GLU A 144 1.52 -19.40 1.22
N PHE A 145 0.53 -19.86 1.99
CA PHE A 145 -0.73 -19.14 2.14
C PHE A 145 -0.53 -17.81 2.91
N VAL A 146 0.36 -17.76 3.91
CA VAL A 146 0.70 -16.54 4.66
C VAL A 146 1.32 -15.50 3.71
N ARG A 147 2.30 -15.92 2.90
CA ARG A 147 2.90 -15.06 1.87
C ARG A 147 1.85 -14.53 0.90
N ASN A 148 0.92 -15.39 0.46
CA ASN A 148 -0.13 -14.99 -0.47
C ASN A 148 -1.18 -14.06 0.13
N ILE A 149 -1.50 -14.14 1.43
CA ILE A 149 -2.38 -13.16 2.09
C ILE A 149 -1.74 -11.77 2.03
N ILE A 150 -0.47 -11.65 2.46
CA ILE A 150 0.28 -10.38 2.43
C ILE A 150 0.35 -9.84 0.99
N LYS A 151 0.75 -10.70 0.02
CA LYS A 151 0.85 -10.30 -1.40
C LYS A 151 -0.50 -9.93 -2.02
N THR A 152 -1.60 -10.51 -1.55
CA THR A 152 -2.95 -10.12 -1.98
C THR A 152 -3.28 -8.71 -1.49
N GLY A 153 -2.99 -8.41 -0.21
CA GLY A 153 -3.11 -7.05 0.33
C GLY A 153 -2.28 -6.03 -0.45
N ILE A 154 -1.02 -6.35 -0.75
CA ILE A 154 -0.14 -5.52 -1.58
C ILE A 154 -0.78 -5.25 -2.96
N SER A 155 -1.25 -6.28 -3.64
CA SER A 155 -1.86 -6.14 -4.96
C SER A 155 -3.14 -5.30 -4.96
N ILE A 156 -4.00 -5.49 -3.96
CA ILE A 156 -5.26 -4.74 -3.85
C ILE A 156 -4.98 -3.27 -3.60
N GLU A 157 -4.06 -2.94 -2.69
CA GLU A 157 -3.69 -1.56 -2.45
C GLU A 157 -3.06 -0.92 -3.70
N ARG A 158 -2.18 -1.64 -4.41
CA ARG A 158 -1.57 -1.13 -5.66
C ARG A 158 -2.63 -0.78 -6.69
N LEU A 159 -3.59 -1.68 -6.91
CA LEU A 159 -4.69 -1.47 -7.85
C LEU A 159 -5.57 -0.30 -7.41
N SER A 160 -5.88 -0.19 -6.11
CA SER A 160 -6.63 0.95 -5.56
C SER A 160 -5.90 2.27 -5.84
N LEU A 161 -4.60 2.36 -5.56
CA LEU A 161 -3.80 3.56 -5.81
C LEU A 161 -3.70 3.89 -7.30
N TYR A 162 -3.50 2.90 -8.17
CA TYR A 162 -3.45 3.13 -9.62
C TYR A 162 -4.76 3.73 -10.14
N LEU A 163 -5.89 3.17 -9.72
CA LEU A 163 -7.22 3.62 -10.16
C LEU A 163 -7.60 4.97 -9.54
N ARG A 164 -7.27 5.22 -8.27
CA ARG A 164 -7.53 6.51 -7.60
C ARG A 164 -6.73 7.64 -8.22
N LEU A 165 -5.43 7.43 -8.41
CA LEU A 165 -4.52 8.47 -8.84
C LEU A 165 -4.43 8.60 -10.37
N GLY A 166 -5.04 7.69 -11.13
CA GLY A 166 -4.85 7.61 -12.57
C GLY A 166 -3.39 7.26 -12.95
N TYR A 167 -2.70 6.54 -12.07
CA TYR A 167 -1.27 6.28 -12.15
C TYR A 167 -0.98 4.86 -12.63
N ASN A 168 -0.03 4.68 -13.55
CA ASN A 168 0.37 3.38 -14.12
C ASN A 168 -0.82 2.52 -14.59
N LEU A 169 -1.83 3.13 -15.22
CA LEU A 169 -3.05 2.44 -15.66
C LEU A 169 -2.77 1.30 -16.64
N GLU A 170 -1.69 1.42 -17.43
CA GLU A 170 -1.22 0.38 -18.35
C GLU A 170 -0.80 -0.91 -17.62
N ASN A 171 -0.49 -0.84 -16.33
CA ASN A 171 -0.11 -1.98 -15.50
C ASN A 171 -1.28 -2.62 -14.74
N VAL A 172 -2.48 -2.02 -14.72
CA VAL A 172 -3.66 -2.52 -13.98
C VAL A 172 -4.00 -3.96 -14.36
N ALA A 173 -4.11 -4.26 -15.66
CA ALA A 173 -4.44 -5.61 -16.12
C ALA A 173 -3.39 -6.66 -15.70
N LYS A 174 -2.11 -6.27 -15.71
CA LYS A 174 -1.00 -7.14 -15.31
C LYS A 174 -1.02 -7.40 -13.80
N GLU A 175 -1.21 -6.36 -12.99
CA GLU A 175 -1.28 -6.51 -11.53
C GLU A 175 -2.52 -7.30 -11.11
N MET A 176 -3.66 -7.11 -11.79
CA MET A 176 -4.89 -7.87 -11.54
C MET A 176 -4.70 -9.38 -11.75
N LYS A 177 -4.02 -9.79 -12.83
CA LYS A 177 -3.69 -11.20 -13.07
C LYS A 177 -2.82 -11.78 -11.93
N LYS A 178 -1.84 -11.02 -11.44
CA LYS A 178 -1.01 -11.43 -10.29
C LYS A 178 -1.86 -11.54 -9.02
N MET A 179 -2.74 -10.56 -8.78
CA MET A 179 -3.63 -10.51 -7.63
C MET A 179 -4.54 -11.74 -7.58
N LEU A 180 -5.22 -12.09 -8.69
CA LEU A 180 -6.11 -13.25 -8.76
C LEU A 180 -5.38 -14.57 -8.47
N ASN A 181 -4.15 -14.73 -8.98
CA ASN A 181 -3.35 -15.92 -8.69
C ASN A 181 -2.96 -16.04 -7.20
N ARG A 182 -2.62 -14.91 -6.56
CA ARG A 182 -2.30 -14.86 -5.12
C ARG A 182 -3.55 -15.09 -4.27
N LEU A 183 -4.68 -14.51 -4.66
CA LEU A 183 -5.97 -14.63 -3.99
C LEU A 183 -6.43 -16.09 -3.92
N HIS A 184 -6.32 -16.83 -5.03
CA HIS A 184 -6.64 -18.26 -5.05
C HIS A 184 -5.80 -19.06 -4.04
N LYS A 185 -4.54 -18.67 -3.83
CA LYS A 185 -3.59 -19.34 -2.93
C LYS A 185 -3.64 -18.85 -1.48
N SER A 186 -4.34 -17.76 -1.20
CA SER A 186 -4.40 -17.16 0.14
C SER A 186 -5.53 -17.72 1.00
N GLY A 187 -6.55 -18.33 0.38
CA GLY A 187 -7.75 -18.81 1.08
C GLY A 187 -8.64 -17.69 1.64
N LEU A 188 -8.43 -16.44 1.21
CA LEU A 188 -9.24 -15.30 1.63
C LEU A 188 -10.67 -15.43 1.11
N GLN A 189 -11.64 -15.07 1.95
CA GLN A 189 -13.03 -14.97 1.53
C GLN A 189 -13.21 -13.75 0.64
N THR A 190 -14.04 -13.90 -0.39
CA THR A 190 -14.24 -12.87 -1.41
C THR A 190 -15.71 -12.53 -1.59
N ASN A 191 -15.97 -11.28 -1.94
CA ASN A 191 -17.27 -10.85 -2.41
C ASN A 191 -17.47 -11.34 -3.85
N ALA A 192 -18.45 -12.22 -4.08
CA ALA A 192 -18.73 -12.82 -5.38
C ALA A 192 -19.03 -11.79 -6.49
N MET A 193 -19.72 -10.68 -6.15
CA MET A 193 -20.03 -9.62 -7.12
C MET A 193 -18.77 -8.86 -7.52
N SER A 194 -17.93 -8.48 -6.56
CA SER A 194 -16.63 -7.83 -6.80
C SER A 194 -15.72 -8.72 -7.64
N LEU A 195 -15.61 -10.00 -7.28
CA LEU A 195 -14.80 -10.97 -8.01
C LEU A 195 -15.30 -11.16 -9.45
N GLY A 196 -16.62 -11.22 -9.66
CA GLY A 196 -17.22 -11.29 -11.00
C GLY A 196 -16.86 -10.09 -11.87
N ARG A 197 -16.94 -8.86 -11.33
CA ARG A 197 -16.56 -7.63 -12.05
C ARG A 197 -15.08 -7.63 -12.44
N ILE A 198 -14.20 -8.08 -11.55
CA ILE A 198 -12.76 -8.19 -11.79
C ILE A 198 -12.47 -9.21 -12.91
N TYR A 199 -13.17 -10.35 -12.94
CA TYR A 199 -13.01 -11.33 -14.02
C TYR A 199 -13.52 -10.82 -15.37
N LEU A 200 -14.63 -10.07 -15.40
CA LEU A 200 -15.14 -9.46 -16.63
C LEU A 200 -14.11 -8.49 -17.23
N TYR A 201 -13.48 -7.67 -16.40
CA TYR A 201 -12.39 -6.79 -16.85
C TYR A 201 -11.17 -7.56 -17.41
N GLY A 202 -10.85 -8.73 -16.85
CA GLY A 202 -9.67 -9.50 -17.22
C GLY A 202 -9.81 -10.40 -18.47
N ASN A 203 -11.03 -10.80 -18.84
CA ASN A 203 -11.30 -11.79 -19.89
C ASN A 203 -11.79 -11.21 -21.22
N GLU A 204 -12.34 -10.00 -21.22
CA GLU A 204 -12.85 -9.35 -22.44
C GLU A 204 -12.13 -8.02 -22.65
N ASN A 205 -11.81 -7.68 -23.90
CA ASN A 205 -11.22 -6.39 -24.28
C ASN A 205 -12.11 -5.21 -23.82
N GLN A 206 -11.94 -4.77 -22.57
CA GLN A 206 -12.48 -3.53 -22.01
C GLN A 206 -13.97 -3.30 -22.32
N LEU A 207 -14.85 -4.25 -22.01
CA LEU A 207 -16.28 -3.96 -22.06
C LEU A 207 -16.69 -3.12 -20.82
N ASN A 208 -16.94 -1.82 -21.06
CA ASN A 208 -17.81 -0.89 -20.33
C ASN A 208 -17.72 -0.78 -18.79
N ILE A 209 -16.70 -1.33 -18.13
CA ILE A 209 -16.50 -1.08 -16.69
C ILE A 209 -15.67 0.19 -16.54
N SER A 210 -16.24 1.20 -15.86
CA SER A 210 -15.52 2.43 -15.53
C SER A 210 -14.41 2.14 -14.50
N ASP A 211 -13.36 2.97 -14.49
CA ASP A 211 -12.30 2.88 -13.47
C ASP A 211 -12.87 3.01 -12.05
N GLU A 212 -13.95 3.77 -11.88
CA GLU A 212 -14.66 3.92 -10.61
C GLU A 212 -15.36 2.62 -10.17
N ASP A 213 -16.04 1.94 -11.09
CA ASP A 213 -16.68 0.65 -10.79
C ASP A 213 -15.66 -0.45 -10.53
N LEU A 214 -14.52 -0.39 -11.22
CA LEU A 214 -13.41 -1.29 -11.00
C LEU A 214 -12.74 -1.05 -9.65
N LEU A 215 -12.52 0.21 -9.28
CA LEU A 215 -12.00 0.61 -7.98
C LEU A 215 -12.88 0.08 -6.85
N LYS A 216 -14.19 0.30 -6.95
CA LYS A 216 -15.17 -0.25 -5.99
C LYS A 216 -15.10 -1.77 -5.90
N ALA A 217 -14.93 -2.47 -7.01
CA ALA A 217 -14.81 -3.93 -7.01
C ALA A 217 -13.50 -4.39 -6.32
N VAL A 218 -12.38 -3.72 -6.60
CA VAL A 218 -11.07 -4.04 -6.00
C VAL A 218 -11.09 -3.81 -4.49
N GLU A 219 -11.60 -2.66 -4.03
CA GLU A 219 -11.58 -2.30 -2.61
C GLU A 219 -12.54 -3.15 -1.76
N ASN A 220 -13.62 -3.65 -2.36
CA ASN A 220 -14.60 -4.52 -1.71
C ASN A 220 -14.40 -6.01 -2.05
N LEU A 221 -13.24 -6.40 -2.56
CA LEU A 221 -13.02 -7.78 -3.01
C LEU A 221 -12.94 -8.76 -1.84
N VAL A 222 -12.18 -8.42 -0.81
CA VAL A 222 -11.88 -9.32 0.32
C VAL A 222 -12.82 -9.02 1.48
N VAL A 223 -13.39 -10.08 2.08
CA VAL A 223 -14.30 -10.01 3.23
C VAL A 223 -13.57 -10.56 4.45
N LEU A 224 -13.38 -9.74 5.49
CA LEU A 224 -12.64 -10.05 6.72
C LEU A 224 -13.45 -9.69 7.96
#